data_AF-A0A182EFP2-F1
#
_entry.id   AF-A0A182EFP2-F1
#
_cell.length_a   1.000
_cell.length_b   1.000
_cell.length_c   1.000
_cell.angle_alpha   90.00
_cell.angle_beta   90.00
_cell.angle_gamma   90.00
#
_symmetry.space_group_name_H-M   'P 1'
#
loop_
_entity.id
_entity.type
_entity.pdbx_description
1 polymer ?
#
loop_
_entity_poly.entity_id
_entity_poly.type
_entity_poly.pdbx_seq_one_letter_code
_entity_poly.pdbx_strand_id
1 'polypeptide(L)'
;MQQKKIRIIDIVASRLLEEFEILNESSNGSTGDDDESARIEHGTSQTTDTLNWFSKRNCLRIKDLYEQLDTDGNGLLSFSEMTDFRRVTNSFMQRVFEVQQTYDNDELDLRGFCDLLFAMEHKSDPSALSYYFRVLDVNGDNLLTASDMNFFYRDLARMLEDCFSDDSSQKAPSFEDVKNEIFDMCHSKNPEGITLKELISSGKGGTVVGMLTDLDAFLEYENREDVIYQE
;
A
#
# COMPACT_ATOMS: atom_id res chain seq x y z
N MET A 1 -28.77 -2.20 4.74
CA MET A 1 -28.14 -2.70 5.98
C MET A 1 -27.06 -1.70 6.34
N GLN A 2 -27.10 -1.10 7.53
CA GLN A 2 -26.02 -0.24 8.00
C GLN A 2 -24.83 -1.15 8.34
N GLN A 3 -23.73 -1.07 7.57
CA GLN A 3 -22.51 -1.80 7.91
C GLN A 3 -22.01 -1.31 9.28
N LYS A 4 -21.60 -2.26 10.12
CA LYS A 4 -21.23 -2.00 11.52
C LYS A 4 -19.77 -1.56 11.59
N LYS A 5 -19.51 -0.38 12.15
CA LYS A 5 -18.17 0.16 12.38
C LYS A 5 -17.33 -0.74 13.30
N ILE A 6 -16.06 -0.92 12.98
CA ILE A 6 -15.11 -1.73 13.76
C ILE A 6 -14.00 -0.82 14.30
N ARG A 7 -14.08 -0.47 15.58
CA ARG A 7 -13.01 0.29 16.25
C ARG A 7 -11.95 -0.63 16.81
N ILE A 8 -10.68 -0.22 16.76
CA ILE A 8 -9.59 -1.03 17.29
C ILE A 8 -9.75 -1.31 18.80
N ILE A 9 -10.25 -0.33 19.55
CA ILE A 9 -10.51 -0.46 20.98
C ILE A 9 -11.53 -1.57 21.31
N ASP A 10 -12.51 -1.81 20.43
CA ASP A 10 -13.50 -2.86 20.61
C ASP A 10 -12.86 -4.25 20.38
N ILE A 11 -11.91 -4.35 19.43
CA ILE A 11 -11.13 -5.58 19.19
C ILE A 11 -10.22 -5.89 20.38
N VAL A 12 -9.50 -4.89 20.90
CA VAL A 12 -8.64 -5.06 22.07
C VAL A 12 -9.46 -5.46 23.30
N ALA A 13 -10.59 -4.79 23.55
CA ALA A 13 -11.46 -5.11 24.67
C ALA A 13 -12.08 -6.52 24.60
N SER A 14 -12.25 -7.07 23.40
CA SER A 14 -12.84 -8.40 23.19
C SER A 14 -11.94 -9.57 23.58
N ARG A 15 -10.65 -9.32 23.89
CA ARG A 15 -9.61 -10.36 24.10
C ARG A 15 -9.36 -11.30 22.92
N LEU A 16 -9.89 -10.96 21.73
CA LEU A 16 -9.68 -11.74 20.51
C LEU A 16 -8.19 -12.03 20.24
N LEU A 17 -7.32 -11.05 20.49
CA LEU A 17 -5.86 -11.20 20.30
C LEU A 17 -5.22 -12.21 21.28
N GLU A 18 -5.78 -12.36 22.48
CA GLU A 18 -5.37 -13.36 23.47
C GLU A 18 -5.88 -14.75 23.06
N GLU A 19 -7.08 -14.86 22.47
CA GLU A 19 -7.59 -16.14 21.95
C GLU A 19 -6.75 -16.66 20.78
N PHE A 20 -6.25 -15.78 19.92
CA PHE A 20 -5.31 -16.14 18.86
C PHE A 20 -3.97 -16.67 19.39
N GLU A 21 -3.53 -16.25 20.59
CA GLU A 21 -2.33 -16.76 21.24
C GLU A 21 -2.49 -18.23 21.61
N ILE A 22 -3.60 -18.57 22.26
CA ILE A 22 -3.90 -19.94 22.71
C ILE A 22 -3.96 -20.91 21.53
N LEU A 23 -4.60 -20.50 20.43
CA LEU A 23 -4.76 -21.35 19.24
C LEU A 23 -3.44 -21.59 18.49
N ASN A 24 -2.57 -20.58 18.42
CA ASN A 24 -1.28 -20.70 17.73
C ASN A 24 -0.28 -21.59 18.50
N GLU A 25 -0.29 -21.53 19.83
CA GLU A 25 0.53 -22.41 20.68
C GLU A 25 0.12 -23.89 20.54
N SER A 26 -1.18 -24.18 20.45
CA SER A 26 -1.67 -25.54 20.19
C SER A 26 -1.33 -26.08 18.79
N SER A 27 -1.02 -25.20 17.83
CA SER A 27 -0.67 -25.58 16.45
C SER A 27 0.81 -25.98 16.30
N ASN A 28 1.70 -25.35 17.07
CA ASN A 28 3.14 -25.63 17.06
C ASN A 28 3.57 -26.77 18.01
N GLY A 29 2.64 -27.33 18.78
CA GLY A 29 2.90 -28.41 19.75
C GLY A 29 2.77 -29.84 19.19
N SER A 30 2.81 -30.05 17.87
CA SER A 30 2.60 -31.38 17.26
C SER A 30 3.52 -31.67 16.07
N THR A 31 4.82 -31.51 16.26
CA THR A 31 5.84 -32.27 15.50
C THR A 31 6.76 -32.91 16.52
N GLY A 32 6.56 -34.21 16.73
CA GLY A 32 7.38 -35.02 17.61
C GLY A 32 8.82 -35.10 17.12
N ASP A 33 9.71 -35.19 18.10
CA ASP A 33 11.08 -35.63 17.96
C ASP A 33 11.16 -36.88 17.07
N ASP A 34 11.96 -36.82 16.01
CA ASP A 34 12.93 -37.87 15.68
C ASP A 34 13.81 -37.44 14.48
N ASP A 35 15.12 -37.48 14.77
CA ASP A 35 16.26 -37.75 13.89
C ASP A 35 17.11 -36.58 13.34
N GLU A 36 18.33 -36.56 13.89
CA GLU A 36 19.47 -35.68 13.65
C GLU A 36 20.29 -36.25 12.49
N SER A 37 20.39 -35.55 11.35
CA SER A 37 21.47 -35.77 10.36
C SER A 37 21.68 -34.57 9.46
N ALA A 38 22.92 -34.07 9.51
CA ALA A 38 23.50 -32.92 8.83
C ALA A 38 23.12 -32.72 7.35
N ARG A 39 22.78 -31.46 7.00
CA ARG A 39 23.17 -30.79 5.75
C ARG A 39 23.37 -29.30 6.02
N ILE A 40 24.63 -28.86 5.92
CA ILE A 40 25.00 -27.46 5.79
C ILE A 40 24.76 -27.11 4.32
N GLU A 41 23.72 -26.32 4.05
CA GLU A 41 23.57 -25.60 2.79
C GLU A 41 23.43 -24.11 3.11
N HIS A 42 24.47 -23.34 2.77
CA HIS A 42 24.38 -21.91 2.55
C HIS A 42 23.47 -21.68 1.35
N GLY A 43 22.22 -21.31 1.62
CA GLY A 43 21.25 -20.87 0.63
C GLY A 43 20.63 -19.56 1.09
N THR A 44 20.97 -18.49 0.39
CA THR A 44 20.38 -17.16 0.48
C THR A 44 18.86 -17.28 0.26
N SER A 45 18.06 -17.22 1.32
CA SER A 45 16.61 -17.07 1.23
C SER A 45 16.20 -15.76 1.89
N GLN A 46 16.61 -14.64 1.28
CA GLN A 46 15.84 -13.40 1.40
C GLN A 46 14.66 -13.51 0.44
N THR A 47 13.75 -14.43 0.74
CA THR A 47 12.40 -14.42 0.21
C THR A 47 11.56 -13.80 1.31
N THR A 48 10.92 -12.68 1.00
CA THR A 48 9.87 -12.06 1.81
C THR A 48 8.86 -13.14 2.20
N ASP A 49 9.03 -13.73 3.39
CA ASP A 49 8.03 -14.62 3.97
C ASP A 49 6.79 -13.75 4.18
N THR A 50 5.81 -13.93 3.28
CA THR A 50 4.52 -13.24 3.34
C THR A 50 3.94 -13.52 4.71
N LEU A 51 3.98 -12.53 5.61
CA LEU A 51 3.55 -12.69 6.98
C LEU A 51 2.09 -13.14 6.95
N ASN A 52 1.80 -14.35 7.43
CA ASN A 52 0.42 -14.85 7.46
C ASN A 52 -0.46 -13.79 8.15
N TRP A 53 -1.46 -13.28 7.43
CA TRP A 53 -2.26 -12.13 7.87
C TRP A 53 -3.01 -12.41 9.17
N PHE A 54 -3.34 -13.68 9.40
CA PHE A 54 -4.01 -14.19 10.60
C PHE A 54 -3.04 -14.57 11.72
N SER A 55 -1.73 -14.41 11.53
CA SER A 55 -0.77 -14.67 12.60
C SER A 55 -0.86 -13.60 13.68
N LYS A 56 -0.71 -14.03 14.94
CA LYS A 56 -0.66 -13.12 16.10
C LYS A 56 0.35 -11.99 15.90
N ARG A 57 1.54 -12.30 15.36
CA ARG A 57 2.58 -11.30 15.07
C ARG A 57 2.06 -10.21 14.13
N ASN A 58 1.32 -10.59 13.09
CA ASN A 58 0.76 -9.61 12.17
C ASN A 58 -0.39 -8.81 12.80
N CYS A 59 -1.26 -9.44 13.58
CA CYS A 59 -2.34 -8.74 14.27
C CYS A 59 -1.79 -7.69 15.26
N LEU A 60 -0.74 -8.03 16.02
CA LEU A 60 -0.05 -7.07 16.89
C LEU A 60 0.60 -5.94 16.10
N ARG A 61 1.26 -6.24 14.98
CA ARG A 61 1.83 -5.22 14.08
C ARG A 61 0.77 -4.24 13.61
N ILE A 62 -0.40 -4.72 13.17
CA ILE A 62 -1.50 -3.86 12.69
C ILE A 62 -2.05 -3.02 13.84
N LYS A 63 -2.26 -3.62 15.02
CA LYS A 63 -2.69 -2.90 16.23
C LYS A 63 -1.71 -1.77 16.56
N ASP A 64 -0.42 -2.07 16.64
CA ASP A 64 0.59 -1.09 17.04
C ASP A 64 0.73 0.03 16.01
N LEU A 65 0.58 -0.27 14.72
CA LEU A 65 0.50 0.76 13.66
C LEU A 65 -0.74 1.64 13.81
N TYR A 66 -1.90 1.05 14.10
CA TYR A 66 -3.14 1.79 14.27
C TYR A 66 -3.09 2.71 15.49
N GLU A 67 -2.62 2.22 16.63
CA GLU A 67 -2.49 3.00 17.87
C GLU A 67 -1.46 4.14 17.77
N GLN A 68 -0.46 4.01 16.89
CA GLN A 68 0.48 5.11 16.62
C GLN A 68 -0.18 6.26 15.84
N LEU A 69 -1.21 5.96 15.05
CA LEU A 69 -1.90 6.92 14.21
C LEU A 69 -3.12 7.53 14.92
N ASP A 70 -3.85 6.76 15.71
CA ASP A 70 -5.03 7.19 16.50
C ASP A 70 -4.60 8.05 17.69
N THR A 71 -4.33 9.33 17.43
CA THR A 71 -3.76 10.28 18.40
C THR A 71 -4.77 10.73 19.45
N ASP A 72 -6.06 10.77 19.10
CA ASP A 72 -7.13 11.15 20.02
C ASP A 72 -7.70 9.94 20.81
N GLY A 73 -7.34 8.73 20.41
CA GLY A 73 -7.70 7.47 21.07
C GLY A 73 -9.18 7.10 20.91
N ASN A 74 -9.85 7.64 19.89
CA ASN A 74 -11.28 7.40 19.68
C ASN A 74 -11.56 6.04 19.02
N GLY A 75 -10.52 5.37 18.51
CA GLY A 75 -10.56 4.05 17.90
C GLY A 75 -10.87 4.04 16.40
N LEU A 76 -10.82 5.22 15.75
CA LEU A 76 -10.97 5.47 14.32
C LEU A 76 -9.76 6.31 13.85
N LEU A 77 -9.59 6.48 12.53
CA LEU A 77 -8.49 7.28 11.97
C LEU A 77 -9.04 8.40 11.10
N SER A 78 -8.72 9.64 11.46
CA SER A 78 -9.00 10.81 10.64
C SER A 78 -7.98 10.98 9.50
N PHE A 79 -8.32 11.79 8.50
CA PHE A 79 -7.37 12.16 7.45
C PHE A 79 -6.12 12.85 8.03
N SER A 80 -6.30 13.71 9.03
CA SER A 80 -5.19 14.43 9.68
C SER A 80 -4.18 13.48 10.32
N GLU A 81 -4.66 12.41 10.96
CA GLU A 81 -3.84 11.37 11.59
C GLU A 81 -3.10 10.50 10.58
N MET A 82 -3.62 10.43 9.35
CA MET A 82 -3.03 9.65 8.25
C MET A 82 -2.08 10.47 7.36
N THR A 83 -1.94 11.78 7.59
CA THR A 83 -1.13 12.69 6.74
C THR A 83 0.33 12.24 6.62
N ASP A 84 0.92 11.79 7.73
CA ASP A 84 2.32 11.32 7.78
C ASP A 84 2.43 9.79 7.77
N PHE A 85 1.34 9.09 7.42
CA PHE A 85 1.34 7.64 7.35
C PHE A 85 2.17 7.17 6.16
N ARG A 86 3.46 6.86 6.44
CA ARG A 86 4.46 6.53 5.41
C ARG A 86 4.68 7.72 4.45
N ARG A 87 5.50 7.52 3.41
CA ARG A 87 5.81 8.55 2.40
C ARG A 87 4.83 8.49 1.20
N VAL A 88 3.55 8.21 1.48
CA VAL A 88 2.50 8.26 0.46
C VAL A 88 2.02 9.70 0.25
N THR A 89 1.44 9.98 -0.92
CA THR A 89 0.97 11.32 -1.25
C THR A 89 -0.33 11.65 -0.51
N ASN A 90 -0.50 12.92 -0.12
CA ASN A 90 -1.73 13.40 0.51
C ASN A 90 -2.92 13.30 -0.45
N SER A 91 -2.68 13.55 -1.74
CA SER A 91 -3.69 13.35 -2.79
C SER A 91 -4.20 11.89 -2.87
N PHE A 92 -3.31 10.90 -2.73
CA PHE A 92 -3.71 9.50 -2.63
C PHE A 92 -4.51 9.23 -1.36
N MET A 93 -4.01 9.67 -0.20
CA MET A 93 -4.70 9.46 1.06
C MET A 93 -6.09 10.10 1.09
N GLN A 94 -6.22 11.31 0.53
CA GLN A 94 -7.51 11.99 0.42
C GLN A 94 -8.50 11.17 -0.39
N ARG A 95 -8.06 10.63 -1.54
CA ARG A 95 -8.89 9.76 -2.37
C ARG A 95 -9.24 8.44 -1.69
N VAL A 96 -8.38 7.90 -0.84
CA VAL A 96 -8.72 6.73 -0.01
C VAL A 96 -9.92 7.05 0.89
N PHE A 97 -9.91 8.19 1.57
CA PHE A 97 -11.03 8.61 2.42
C PHE A 97 -12.32 8.92 1.63
N GLU A 98 -12.21 9.41 0.40
CA GLU A 98 -13.37 9.66 -0.46
C GLU A 98 -13.99 8.38 -1.04
N VAL A 99 -13.19 7.34 -1.24
CA VAL A 99 -13.61 6.07 -1.89
C VAL A 99 -13.96 4.99 -0.87
N GLN A 100 -13.27 4.96 0.27
CA GLN A 100 -13.60 4.06 1.36
C GLN A 100 -14.83 4.54 2.10
N GLN A 101 -15.51 3.61 2.77
CA GLN A 101 -16.58 3.98 3.68
C GLN A 101 -15.97 4.65 4.91
N THR A 102 -16.24 5.93 5.08
CA THR A 102 -15.97 6.69 6.31
C THR A 102 -17.22 6.75 7.19
N TYR A 103 -17.02 7.06 8.47
CA TYR A 103 -18.09 7.19 9.46
C TYR A 103 -18.20 8.64 9.95
N ASP A 104 -18.82 8.84 11.11
CA ASP A 104 -18.94 10.14 11.77
C ASP A 104 -17.59 10.90 11.69
N ASN A 105 -17.61 12.15 11.23
CA ASN A 105 -16.42 13.01 11.02
C ASN A 105 -15.40 12.57 9.96
N ASP A 106 -15.82 11.81 8.94
CA ASP A 106 -14.94 11.33 7.85
C ASP A 106 -13.79 10.45 8.36
N GLU A 107 -14.06 9.62 9.37
CA GLU A 107 -13.06 8.75 9.98
C GLU A 107 -13.10 7.32 9.42
N LEU A 108 -11.93 6.72 9.27
CA LEU A 108 -11.70 5.37 8.76
C LEU A 108 -11.68 4.36 9.90
N ASP A 109 -12.42 3.26 9.76
CA ASP A 109 -12.42 2.18 10.74
C ASP A 109 -11.26 1.17 10.52
N LEU A 110 -11.12 0.21 11.43
CA LEU A 110 -10.05 -0.80 11.35
C LEU A 110 -10.13 -1.64 10.06
N ARG A 111 -11.32 -1.89 9.54
CA ARG A 111 -11.51 -2.67 8.31
C ARG A 111 -10.96 -1.90 7.12
N GLY A 112 -11.33 -0.62 6.99
CA GLY A 112 -10.80 0.25 5.94
C GLY A 112 -9.28 0.39 5.99
N PHE A 113 -8.70 0.51 7.19
CA PHE A 113 -7.25 0.53 7.36
C PHE A 113 -6.58 -0.79 6.98
N CYS A 114 -7.17 -1.94 7.32
CA CYS A 114 -6.69 -3.25 6.88
C CYS A 114 -6.74 -3.41 5.35
N ASP A 115 -7.84 -2.97 4.71
CA ASP A 115 -8.00 -3.01 3.26
C ASP A 115 -6.90 -2.15 2.57
N LEU A 116 -6.60 -0.96 3.11
CA LEU A 116 -5.51 -0.10 2.66
C LEU A 116 -4.14 -0.77 2.83
N LEU A 117 -3.81 -1.27 4.03
CA LEU A 117 -2.55 -1.95 4.30
C LEU A 117 -2.33 -3.14 3.38
N PHE A 118 -3.37 -3.96 3.18
CA PHE A 118 -3.31 -5.12 2.32
C PHE A 118 -3.02 -4.72 0.86
N ALA A 119 -3.70 -3.68 0.36
CA ALA A 119 -3.42 -3.16 -0.98
C ALA A 119 -1.98 -2.64 -1.11
N MET A 120 -1.47 -1.94 -0.09
CA MET A 120 -0.11 -1.41 -0.08
C MET A 120 0.98 -2.49 -0.03
N GLU A 121 0.73 -3.61 0.64
CA GLU A 121 1.69 -4.71 0.77
C GLU A 121 1.66 -5.67 -0.44
N HIS A 122 0.54 -5.74 -1.15
CA HIS A 122 0.34 -6.64 -2.29
C HIS A 122 0.01 -5.88 -3.58
N LYS A 123 0.72 -4.79 -3.89
CA LYS A 123 0.42 -3.87 -5.01
C LYS A 123 0.28 -4.56 -6.38
N SER A 124 0.96 -5.68 -6.58
CA SER A 124 0.93 -6.43 -7.85
C SER A 124 -0.29 -7.34 -8.00
N ASP A 125 -1.03 -7.61 -6.93
CA ASP A 125 -2.17 -8.51 -6.96
C ASP A 125 -3.37 -7.85 -7.67
N PRO A 126 -4.15 -8.58 -8.49
CA PRO A 126 -5.31 -8.04 -9.19
C PRO A 126 -6.33 -7.36 -8.27
N SER A 127 -6.50 -7.87 -7.04
CA SER A 127 -7.39 -7.30 -6.03
C SER A 127 -6.88 -5.96 -5.50
N ALA A 128 -5.57 -5.84 -5.25
CA ALA A 128 -4.96 -4.57 -4.85
C ALA A 128 -5.00 -3.55 -6.00
N LEU A 129 -4.72 -3.98 -7.24
CA LEU A 129 -4.85 -3.13 -8.42
C LEU A 129 -6.27 -2.62 -8.61
N SER A 130 -7.28 -3.45 -8.34
CA SER A 130 -8.69 -3.03 -8.37
C SER A 130 -9.02 -2.01 -7.29
N TYR A 131 -8.39 -2.12 -6.10
CA TYR A 131 -8.48 -1.12 -5.04
C TYR A 131 -7.86 0.21 -5.50
N TYR A 132 -6.61 0.18 -5.95
CA TYR A 132 -5.90 1.37 -6.42
C TYR A 132 -6.60 2.04 -7.57
N PHE A 133 -7.07 1.28 -8.56
CA PHE A 133 -7.75 1.84 -9.73
C PHE A 133 -9.00 2.63 -9.32
N ARG A 134 -9.76 2.16 -8.33
CA ARG A 134 -10.93 2.90 -7.81
C ARG A 134 -10.53 4.22 -7.13
N VAL A 135 -9.38 4.24 -6.46
CA VAL A 135 -8.85 5.44 -5.81
C VAL A 135 -8.31 6.43 -6.85
N LEU A 136 -7.59 5.91 -7.85
CA LEU A 136 -6.92 6.67 -8.90
C LEU A 136 -7.86 7.19 -9.98
N ASP A 137 -8.98 6.52 -10.25
CA ASP A 137 -10.04 7.01 -11.12
C ASP A 137 -10.80 8.13 -10.41
N VAL A 138 -10.38 9.39 -10.62
CA VAL A 138 -10.92 10.55 -9.91
C VAL A 138 -12.27 10.95 -10.51
N ASN A 139 -12.42 10.83 -11.83
CA ASN A 139 -13.62 11.26 -12.55
C ASN A 139 -14.71 10.17 -12.63
N GLY A 140 -14.38 8.90 -12.32
CA GLY A 140 -15.29 7.77 -12.29
C GLY A 140 -15.66 7.20 -13.67
N ASP A 141 -14.87 7.48 -14.71
CA ASP A 141 -15.12 7.03 -16.08
C ASP A 141 -14.57 5.63 -16.40
N ASN A 142 -13.94 4.97 -15.42
CA ASN A 142 -13.26 3.69 -15.52
C ASN A 142 -12.01 3.69 -16.42
N LEU A 143 -11.40 4.85 -16.61
CA LEU A 143 -10.11 5.03 -17.26
C LEU A 143 -9.17 5.77 -16.32
N LEU A 144 -7.93 5.31 -16.26
CA LEU A 144 -6.84 6.11 -15.70
C LEU A 144 -6.34 7.06 -16.79
N THR A 145 -6.87 8.29 -16.82
CA THR A 145 -6.56 9.29 -17.83
C THR A 145 -5.31 10.10 -17.46
N ALA A 146 -4.79 10.88 -18.40
CA ALA A 146 -3.71 11.83 -18.12
C ALA A 146 -4.10 12.87 -17.05
N SER A 147 -5.39 13.24 -16.97
CA SER A 147 -5.86 14.19 -15.96
C SER A 147 -5.81 13.58 -14.55
N ASP A 148 -6.19 12.30 -14.42
CA ASP A 148 -6.11 11.57 -13.16
C ASP A 148 -4.65 11.41 -12.72
N MET A 149 -3.77 10.97 -13.62
CA MET A 149 -2.34 10.84 -13.32
C MET A 149 -1.73 12.18 -12.88
N ASN A 150 -2.05 13.27 -13.57
CA ASN A 150 -1.53 14.60 -13.25
C ASN A 150 -2.03 15.09 -11.88
N PHE A 151 -3.25 14.71 -11.47
CA PHE A 151 -3.78 15.06 -10.16
C PHE A 151 -2.87 14.56 -9.03
N PHE A 152 -2.47 13.28 -9.06
CA PHE A 152 -1.58 12.69 -8.07
C PHE A 152 -0.12 13.13 -8.26
N TYR A 153 0.35 13.19 -9.50
CA TYR A 153 1.73 13.54 -9.82
C TYR A 153 2.12 14.92 -9.28
N ARG A 154 1.21 15.90 -9.28
CA ARG A 154 1.47 17.24 -8.73
C ARG A 154 1.87 17.24 -7.26
N ASP A 155 1.32 16.31 -6.48
CA ASP A 155 1.63 16.20 -5.06
C ASP A 155 2.97 15.48 -4.87
N LEU A 156 3.17 14.38 -5.60
CA LEU A 156 4.43 13.65 -5.64
C LEU A 156 5.62 14.52 -6.06
N ALA A 157 5.45 15.36 -7.08
CA ALA A 157 6.48 16.26 -7.56
C ALA A 157 6.91 17.28 -6.49
N ARG A 158 5.97 17.78 -5.67
CA ARG A 158 6.30 18.64 -4.53
C ARG A 158 7.11 17.89 -3.47
N MET A 159 6.69 16.66 -3.14
CA MET A 159 7.43 15.85 -2.17
C MET A 159 8.85 15.53 -2.64
N LEU A 160 9.05 15.32 -3.96
CA LEU A 160 10.37 15.17 -4.58
C LEU A 160 11.19 16.47 -4.45
N GLU A 161 10.61 17.62 -4.83
CA GLU A 161 11.27 18.93 -4.73
C GLU A 161 11.70 19.25 -3.28
N ASP A 162 10.87 18.92 -2.29
CA ASP A 162 11.21 19.10 -0.88
C ASP A 162 12.38 18.18 -0.44
N CYS A 163 12.43 16.93 -0.95
CA CYS A 163 13.52 15.99 -0.67
C CYS A 163 14.86 16.40 -1.31
N PHE A 164 14.83 16.99 -2.50
CA PHE A 164 16.04 17.37 -3.25
C PHE A 164 16.47 18.83 -3.00
N SER A 165 15.87 19.51 -2.04
CA SER A 165 16.11 20.95 -1.78
C SER A 165 17.59 21.33 -1.55
N ASP A 166 18.44 20.37 -1.16
CA ASP A 166 19.89 20.56 -0.99
C ASP A 166 20.73 20.18 -2.23
N ASP A 167 20.17 19.45 -3.20
CA ASP A 167 20.86 19.01 -4.43
C ASP A 167 20.18 19.59 -5.69
N SER A 168 20.63 20.78 -6.08
CA SER A 168 20.16 21.48 -7.29
C SER A 168 20.29 20.73 -8.62
N SER A 169 20.92 19.54 -8.63
CA SER A 169 21.05 18.71 -9.85
C SER A 169 19.88 17.74 -10.06
N GLN A 170 19.12 17.41 -9.02
CA GLN A 170 17.99 16.49 -9.11
C GLN A 170 16.67 17.26 -9.10
N LYS A 171 16.00 17.28 -10.25
CA LYS A 171 14.67 17.85 -10.41
C LYS A 171 13.67 16.71 -10.65
N ALA A 172 12.46 16.86 -10.12
CA ALA A 172 11.35 15.98 -10.47
C ALA A 172 11.22 15.91 -12.03
N PRO A 173 11.00 14.71 -12.59
CA PRO A 173 10.85 14.53 -14.04
C PRO A 173 9.66 15.33 -14.57
N SER A 174 9.51 15.44 -15.89
CA SER A 174 8.31 16.09 -16.41
C SER A 174 7.11 15.15 -16.28
N PHE A 175 5.91 15.71 -16.03
CA PHE A 175 4.68 14.91 -16.03
C PHE A 175 4.48 14.16 -17.35
N GLU A 176 4.86 14.78 -18.48
CA GLU A 176 4.71 14.16 -19.79
C GLU A 176 5.58 12.89 -19.94
N ASP A 177 6.81 12.91 -19.41
CA ASP A 177 7.69 11.74 -19.42
C ASP A 177 7.11 10.61 -18.55
N VAL A 178 6.73 10.93 -17.30
CA VAL A 178 6.12 9.96 -16.38
C VAL A 178 4.83 9.36 -16.96
N LYS A 179 3.98 10.20 -17.55
CA LYS A 179 2.76 9.74 -18.23
C LYS A 179 3.09 8.79 -19.38
N ASN A 180 4.02 9.16 -20.26
CA ASN A 180 4.37 8.33 -21.40
C ASN A 180 4.94 6.97 -20.96
N GLU A 181 5.80 6.95 -19.93
CA GLU A 181 6.30 5.70 -19.35
C GLU A 181 5.18 4.82 -18.79
N ILE A 182 4.21 5.41 -18.08
CA ILE A 182 3.05 4.67 -17.55
C ILE A 182 2.20 4.07 -18.69
N PHE A 183 1.95 4.83 -19.75
CA PHE A 183 1.22 4.35 -20.93
C PHE A 183 1.98 3.21 -21.64
N ASP A 184 3.30 3.34 -21.76
CA ASP A 184 4.17 2.33 -22.36
C ASP A 184 4.21 1.04 -21.54
N MET A 185 4.32 1.15 -20.21
CA MET A 185 4.27 0.01 -19.28
C MET A 185 2.95 -0.77 -19.42
N CYS A 186 1.84 -0.07 -19.61
CA CYS A 186 0.52 -0.71 -19.73
C CYS A 186 0.19 -1.18 -21.14
N HIS A 187 1.05 -0.89 -22.13
CA HIS A 187 0.78 -1.12 -23.55
C HIS A 187 -0.60 -0.60 -23.98
N SER A 188 -0.95 0.60 -23.50
CA SER A 188 -2.29 1.16 -23.73
C SER A 188 -2.57 1.29 -25.21
N LYS A 189 -3.71 0.75 -25.66
CA LYS A 189 -4.16 0.90 -27.05
C LYS A 189 -4.98 2.17 -27.24
N ASN A 190 -5.49 2.72 -26.13
CA ASN A 190 -6.34 3.89 -26.13
C ASN A 190 -5.51 5.11 -25.68
N PRO A 191 -5.37 6.15 -26.50
CA PRO A 191 -4.68 7.37 -26.09
C PRO A 191 -5.42 8.13 -24.98
N GLU A 192 -6.71 7.87 -24.77
CA GLU A 192 -7.53 8.57 -23.77
C GLU A 192 -7.25 8.12 -22.33
N GLY A 193 -6.76 6.90 -22.12
CA GLY A 193 -6.50 6.39 -20.76
C GLY A 193 -6.32 4.87 -20.71
N ILE A 194 -5.96 4.38 -19.52
CA ILE A 194 -5.65 2.98 -19.26
C ILE A 194 -6.82 2.33 -18.52
N THR A 195 -7.33 1.20 -19.00
CA THR A 195 -8.36 0.44 -18.28
C THR A 195 -7.76 -0.40 -17.15
N LEU A 196 -8.57 -0.77 -16.14
CA LEU A 196 -8.14 -1.73 -15.10
C LEU A 196 -7.62 -3.04 -15.69
N LYS A 197 -8.24 -3.51 -16.78
CA LYS A 197 -7.80 -4.73 -17.45
C LYS A 197 -6.40 -4.58 -18.05
N GLU A 198 -6.12 -3.47 -18.72
CA GLU A 198 -4.79 -3.17 -19.25
C GLU A 198 -3.77 -3.08 -18.11
N LEU A 199 -4.09 -2.35 -17.03
CA LEU A 199 -3.25 -2.22 -15.85
C LEU A 199 -2.87 -3.59 -15.25
N ILE A 200 -3.85 -4.49 -15.07
CA ILE A 200 -3.60 -5.84 -14.55
C ILE A 200 -2.80 -6.68 -15.56
N SER A 201 -3.18 -6.66 -16.84
CA SER A 201 -2.56 -7.50 -17.87
C SER A 201 -1.13 -7.08 -18.23
N SER A 202 -0.74 -5.86 -17.90
CA SER A 202 0.62 -5.35 -18.11
C SER A 202 1.68 -6.10 -17.30
N GLY A 203 1.31 -6.68 -16.16
CA GLY A 203 2.27 -7.21 -15.18
C GLY A 203 3.12 -6.12 -14.50
N LYS A 204 2.84 -4.84 -14.75
CA LYS A 204 3.53 -3.66 -14.20
C LYS A 204 2.61 -2.78 -13.35
N GLY A 205 1.38 -3.21 -13.11
CA GLY A 205 0.40 -2.44 -12.34
C GLY A 205 0.91 -1.99 -10.97
N GLY A 206 1.63 -2.85 -10.25
CA GLY A 206 2.20 -2.52 -8.94
C GLY A 206 3.19 -1.35 -9.00
N THR A 207 4.03 -1.31 -10.03
CA THR A 207 4.95 -0.20 -10.31
C THR A 207 4.18 1.07 -10.66
N VAL A 208 3.19 0.98 -11.56
CA VAL A 208 2.38 2.13 -11.99
C VAL A 208 1.65 2.78 -10.80
N VAL A 209 0.99 1.99 -9.95
CA VAL A 209 0.27 2.55 -8.80
C VAL A 209 1.25 3.08 -7.74
N GLY A 210 2.41 2.43 -7.57
CA GLY A 210 3.47 2.93 -6.69
C GLY A 210 3.98 4.30 -7.14
N MET A 211 4.33 4.44 -8.42
CA MET A 211 4.79 5.70 -9.01
C MET A 211 3.81 6.86 -8.86
N LEU A 212 2.50 6.60 -8.78
CA LEU A 212 1.51 7.66 -8.63
C LEU A 212 1.18 8.00 -7.17
N THR A 213 1.47 7.11 -6.22
CA THR A 213 0.91 7.20 -4.85
C THR A 213 1.95 7.22 -3.74
N ASP A 214 3.18 6.79 -4.00
CA ASP A 214 4.19 6.52 -2.98
C ASP A 214 5.55 7.05 -3.44
N LEU A 215 6.13 7.95 -2.65
CA LEU A 215 7.41 8.58 -2.96
C LEU A 215 8.56 7.58 -2.98
N ASP A 216 8.58 6.63 -2.06
CA ASP A 216 9.66 5.65 -1.99
C ASP A 216 9.58 4.69 -3.18
N ALA A 217 8.36 4.28 -3.58
CA ALA A 217 8.16 3.48 -4.77
C ALA A 217 8.54 4.22 -6.06
N PHE A 218 8.29 5.54 -6.12
CA PHE A 218 8.73 6.36 -7.25
C PHE A 218 10.26 6.42 -7.32
N LEU A 219 10.93 6.69 -6.20
CA LEU A 219 12.39 6.76 -6.13
C LEU A 219 13.06 5.41 -6.45
N GLU A 220 12.47 4.30 -5.99
CA GLU A 220 12.92 2.95 -6.34
C GLU A 220 12.86 2.72 -7.85
N TYR A 221 11.78 3.18 -8.50
CA TYR A 221 11.64 3.08 -9.94
C TYR A 221 12.62 3.98 -10.67
N GLU A 222 12.80 5.25 -10.30
CA GLU A 222 13.76 6.15 -10.97
C GLU A 222 15.20 5.63 -10.88
N ASN A 223 15.59 5.08 -9.74
CA ASN A 223 16.95 4.54 -9.53
C ASN A 223 17.14 3.11 -10.06
N ARG A 224 16.14 2.54 -10.75
CA ARG A 224 16.16 1.14 -11.23
C ARG A 224 17.37 0.81 -12.11
N GLU A 225 17.85 1.79 -12.89
CA GLU A 225 18.97 1.59 -13.80
C GLU A 225 20.32 1.64 -13.08
N ASP A 226 20.46 2.47 -12.03
CA ASP A 226 21.69 2.58 -11.24
C ASP A 226 22.04 1.29 -10.51
N VAL A 227 21.03 0.51 -10.12
CA VAL A 227 21.20 -0.82 -9.50
C VAL A 227 21.77 -1.82 -10.51
N ILE A 228 21.39 -1.73 -11.79
CA ILE A 228 21.82 -2.67 -12.84
C ILE A 228 23.31 -2.47 -13.19
N TYR A 229 23.85 -1.27 -13.03
CA TYR A 229 25.27 -0.99 -13.29
C TYR A 229 26.21 -1.33 -12.13
N GLN A 230 25.69 -1.87 -11.02
CA GLN A 230 26.49 -2.28 -9.86
C GLN A 230 26.67 -3.80 -9.73
N GLU A 231 26.16 -4.60 -10.68
CA GLU A 231 26.45 -6.04 -10.84
C GLU A 231 27.54 -6.31 -11.89
#